data_AF-A0A223M9W4-F1
#
_entry.id   AF-A0A223M9W4-F1
#
_cell.length_a   1.000
_cell.length_b   1.000
_cell.length_c   1.000
_cell.angle_alpha   90.00
_cell.angle_beta   90.00
_cell.angle_gamma   90.00
#
_symmetry.space_group_name_H-M   'P 1'
#
loop_
_entity.id
_entity.type
_entity.pdbx_description
1 polymer ?
#
loop_
_entity_poly.entity_id
_entity_poly.type
_entity_poly.pdbx_seq_one_letter_code
_entity_poly.pdbx_strand_id
1 'polypeptide(L)' 'MPGRLGHEKVTKQSLEIIKVDKENNLLVLKGSVPGPKKSFLVIKSAIKKPNPKNPVSLFVPNSDKEVKNE' A
#
# COMPACT_ATOMS: atom_id res chain seq x y z
N MET A 1 31.74 17.14 -8.25
CA MET A 1 32.24 15.76 -8.47
C MET A 1 31.06 14.86 -8.77
N PRO A 2 31.10 14.03 -9.83
CA PRO A 2 30.12 12.97 -10.01
C PRO A 2 30.24 11.97 -8.85
N GLY A 3 29.10 11.63 -8.24
CA GLY A 3 29.00 10.70 -7.11
C GLY A 3 28.17 9.46 -7.45
N ARG A 4 28.17 8.46 -6.57
CA ARG A 4 27.39 7.23 -6.73
C ARG A 4 25.95 7.51 -6.29
N LEU A 5 24.97 7.27 -7.18
CA LEU A 5 23.54 7.40 -6.87
C LEU A 5 22.96 6.02 -6.55
N GLY A 6 22.21 5.93 -5.45
CA GLY A 6 21.48 4.73 -5.03
C GLY A 6 22.10 4.02 -3.83
N HIS A 7 21.56 2.85 -3.50
CA HIS A 7 21.92 2.08 -2.29
C HIS A 7 21.69 2.84 -0.96
N GLU A 8 20.73 3.75 -0.94
CA GLU A 8 20.33 4.50 0.25
C GLU A 8 18.99 3.97 0.80
N LYS A 9 18.84 4.00 2.13
CA LYS A 9 17.58 3.68 2.80
C LYS A 9 16.63 4.87 2.69
N VAL A 10 15.73 4.82 1.73
CA VAL A 10 14.70 5.84 1.51
C VAL A 10 13.34 5.35 2.01
N THR A 11 12.49 6.26 2.50
CA THR A 11 11.13 5.94 2.95
C THR A 11 10.12 6.81 2.22
N LYS A 12 9.10 6.19 1.61
CA LYS A 12 7.93 6.90 1.09
C LYS A 12 6.85 6.89 2.17
N GLN A 13 6.46 8.08 2.63
CA GLN A 13 5.46 8.26 3.68
C GLN A 13 4.07 8.49 3.08
N SER A 14 3.02 8.22 3.87
CA SER A 14 1.63 8.51 3.52
C SER A 14 1.12 7.79 2.26
N LEU A 15 1.54 6.54 2.05
CA LEU A 15 0.96 5.67 1.03
C LEU A 15 -0.40 5.12 1.50
N GLU A 16 -1.36 5.04 0.59
CA GLU A 16 -2.70 4.54 0.84
C GLU A 16 -2.77 3.04 0.57
N ILE A 17 -3.43 2.28 1.47
CA ILE A 17 -3.69 0.84 1.30
C ILE A 17 -5.06 0.70 0.63
N ILE A 18 -5.11 0.08 -0.55
CA ILE A 18 -6.35 -0.10 -1.33
C ILE A 18 -7.05 -1.40 -0.93
N LYS A 19 -6.29 -2.48 -0.76
CA LYS A 19 -6.84 -3.81 -0.50
C LYS A 19 -5.90 -4.62 0.38
N VAL A 20 -6.48 -5.43 1.26
CA VAL A 20 -5.78 -6.40 2.10
C VAL A 20 -6.35 -7.78 1.79
N ASP A 21 -5.56 -8.62 1.11
CA ASP A 21 -5.94 -9.99 0.78
C ASP A 21 -5.28 -10.93 1.80
N LYS A 22 -6.03 -11.32 2.84
CA LYS A 22 -5.52 -12.14 3.96
C LYS A 22 -5.18 -13.57 3.54
N GLU A 23 -5.92 -14.14 2.59
CA GLU A 23 -5.70 -15.52 2.12
C GLU A 23 -4.33 -15.71 1.49
N ASN A 24 -3.89 -14.72 0.69
CA ASN A 24 -2.59 -14.74 0.02
C ASN A 24 -1.52 -13.91 0.75
N ASN A 25 -1.85 -13.33 1.91
CA ASN A 25 -1.02 -12.39 2.65
C ASN A 25 -0.48 -11.24 1.79
N LEU A 26 -1.33 -10.69 0.91
CA LEU A 26 -0.98 -9.60 0.00
C LEU A 26 -1.55 -8.27 0.47
N LEU A 27 -0.74 -7.21 0.32
CA LEU A 27 -1.12 -5.83 0.58
C LEU A 27 -0.99 -5.04 -0.72
N VAL A 28 -2.09 -4.45 -1.17
CA VAL A 28 -2.11 -3.60 -2.37
C VAL A 28 -1.99 -2.15 -1.96
N LEU A 29 -0.89 -1.52 -2.35
CA LEU A 29 -0.60 -0.11 -2.06
C LEU A 29 -0.83 0.75 -3.29
N LYS A 30 -1.36 1.96 -3.07
CA LYS A 30 -1.48 2.98 -4.11
C LYS A 30 -0.14 3.72 -4.27
N GLY A 31 0.59 3.41 -5.33
CA GLY A 31 1.79 4.14 -5.73
C GLY A 31 3.05 3.29 -5.80
N SER A 32 4.20 3.97 -5.79
CA SER A 32 5.52 3.34 -5.95
C SER A 32 6.17 3.03 -4.60
N VAL A 33 6.70 1.83 -4.49
CA VAL A 33 7.50 1.40 -3.34
C VAL A 33 9.00 1.52 -3.69
N PRO A 34 9.85 2.04 -2.78
CA PRO A 34 11.27 2.16 -3.06
C PRO A 34 11.95 0.79 -3.12
N GLY A 35 12.72 0.57 -4.18
CA GLY A 35 13.49 -0.65 -4.39
C GLY A 35 12.98 -1.51 -5.55
N PRO A 36 13.77 -2.51 -5.96
CA PRO A 36 13.39 -3.43 -7.03
C PRO A 36 12.31 -4.43 -6.58
N LYS A 37 11.72 -5.17 -7.53
CA LYS A 37 10.78 -6.25 -7.24
C LYS A 37 11.43 -7.28 -6.29
N LYS A 38 10.65 -7.80 -5.33
CA LYS A 38 11.08 -8.76 -4.29
C LYS A 38 12.10 -8.20 -3.27
N SER A 39 12.24 -6.88 -3.14
CA SER A 39 13.05 -6.29 -2.08
C SER A 39 12.40 -6.42 -0.70
N PHE A 40 13.23 -6.47 0.35
CA PHE A 40 12.75 -6.39 1.73
C PHE A 40 12.30 -4.97 2.07
N LEU A 41 11.14 -4.86 2.73
CA LEU A 41 10.51 -3.60 3.08
C LEU A 41 10.01 -3.65 4.51
N VAL A 42 10.09 -2.50 5.19
CA VAL A 42 9.56 -2.33 6.54
C VAL A 42 8.39 -1.36 6.47
N ILE A 43 7.19 -1.87 6.75
CA ILE A 43 5.97 -1.06 6.79
C ILE A 43 5.80 -0.53 8.21
N LYS A 44 5.62 0.80 8.35
CA LYS A 44 5.37 1.49 9.61
C LYS A 44 4.20 2.45 9.45
N SER A 45 3.52 2.77 10.53
CA SER A 45 2.53 3.84 10.55
C SER A 45 3.19 5.18 10.17
N ALA A 46 2.53 5.94 9.30
CA ALA A 46 3.03 7.23 8.87
C ALA A 46 2.80 8.29 9.96
N ILE A 47 3.84 9.06 10.29
CA ILE A 47 3.74 10.19 11.23
C ILE A 47 3.01 11.36 10.56
N LYS A 48 3.24 11.55 9.25
CA LYS A 48 2.57 12.58 8.45
C LYS A 48 1.21 12.05 7.99
N LYS A 49 0.15 12.72 8.42
CA LYS A 49 -1.22 12.43 7.96
C LYS A 49 -1.41 13.04 6.56
N PRO A 50 -1.91 12.29 5.57
CA PRO A 50 -2.39 12.90 4.35
C PRO A 50 -3.56 13.84 4.71
N ASN A 51 -3.57 15.03 4.11
CA ASN A 51 -4.72 15.94 4.22
C ASN A 51 -5.97 15.16 3.75
N PRO A 52 -7.07 15.09 4.52
CA PRO A 52 -8.26 14.34 4.11
C PRO A 52 -8.91 15.04 2.91
N LYS A 53 -8.44 14.70 1.70
CA LYS A 53 -9.28 14.86 0.51
C LYS A 53 -10.25 13.68 0.56
N ASN A 54 -11.51 14.00 0.86
CA ASN A 54 -12.65 13.10 0.99
C ASN A 54 -12.50 11.86 0.09
N PRO A 55 -12.64 10.63 0.62
CA PRO A 55 -12.60 9.44 -0.22
C PRO A 55 -13.84 9.47 -1.12
N VAL A 56 -13.63 9.80 -2.39
CA VAL A 56 -14.62 9.54 -3.43
C VAL A 56 -14.81 8.03 -3.46
N SER A 57 -15.99 7.59 -3.03
CA SER A 57 -16.50 6.23 -3.14
C SER A 57 -16.40 5.76 -4.59
N LEU A 58 -15.32 5.06 -4.94
CA LEU A 58 -15.16 4.44 -6.24
C LEU A 58 -14.64 3.02 -6.05
N PHE A 59 -15.55 2.09 -6.38
CA PHE A 59 -15.36 0.66 -6.57
C PHE A 59 -15.60 -0.23 -5.34
N VAL A 60 -16.88 -0.43 -5.04
CA VAL A 60 -17.39 -1.74 -4.56
C VAL A 60 -17.68 -2.56 -5.82
N PRO A 61 -16.81 -3.49 -6.24
CA PRO A 61 -17.26 -4.57 -7.10
C PRO A 61 -18.06 -5.52 -6.22
N ASN A 62 -19.37 -5.59 -6.46
CA ASN A 62 -20.14 -6.77 -6.14
C ASN A 62 -19.45 -7.99 -6.78
N SER A 63 -19.09 -8.97 -5.97
CA SER A 63 -18.98 -10.37 -6.36
C SER A 63 -19.28 -11.23 -5.12
N ASP A 64 -20.59 -11.43 -4.91
CA ASP A 64 -21.23 -12.72 -4.65
C ASP A 64 -20.71 -13.65 -3.53
N LYS A 65 -21.61 -13.83 -2.55
CA LYS A 65 -22.09 -15.09 -1.93
C LYS A 65 -21.14 -15.88 -1.02
N GLU A 66 -21.54 -15.98 0.24
CA GLU A 66 -21.74 -17.22 1.03
C GLU A 66 -22.34 -16.78 2.38
N VAL A 67 -23.67 -16.81 2.58
CA VAL A 67 -24.48 -17.94 3.04
C VAL A 67 -23.96 -18.61 4.31
N LYS A 68 -24.76 -18.46 5.38
CA LYS A 68 -25.06 -19.33 6.55
C LYS A 68 -25.51 -18.36 7.66
N ASN A 69 -26.79 -18.16 8.02
CA ASN A 69 -27.89 -19.11 8.24
C ASN A 69 -27.39 -20.40 8.89
N GLU A 70 -27.09 -20.30 10.19
CA GLU A 70 -27.86 -20.91 11.30
C GLU A 70 -27.47 -20.22 12.61
#